data_AF-A0A2Z6MZE0-F1
#
_entry.id   AF-A0A2Z6MZE0-F1
#
_cell.length_a   1.000
_cell.length_b   1.000
_cell.length_c   1.000
_cell.angle_alpha   90.00
_cell.angle_beta   90.00
_cell.angle_gamma   90.00
#
_symmetry.space_group_name_H-M   'P 1'
#
loop_
_entity.id
_entity.type
_entity.pdbx_description
1 polymer ?
#
loop_
_entity_poly.entity_id
_entity_poly.type
_entity_poly.pdbx_seq_one_letter_code
_entity_poly.pdbx_strand_id
1 'polypeptide(L)'
;MDESQEFHDVFEGVKVVWSLRKIVPNTNSVSFYPAADKSFYLLKFHRSHRDFVEKSYLNHVLEQETNMTPADVAENLMPKVANEDVETSLERLIQALRTSKEDAEKKAKKEAEMKSEKEEGTIEEDSSKEDAEDKKLEEEENANGKS
;
A
#
# COMPACT_ATOMS: atom_id res chain seq x y z
N MET A 1 24.43 -18.41 13.59
CA MET A 1 23.02 -18.06 13.81
C MET A 1 22.54 -17.37 12.55
N ASP A 2 21.66 -18.01 11.80
CA ASP A 2 21.19 -17.53 10.49
C ASP A 2 19.86 -16.80 10.69
N GLU A 3 19.94 -15.53 11.07
CA GLU A 3 18.77 -14.67 11.30
C GLU A 3 18.26 -14.13 9.96
N SER A 4 17.61 -15.00 9.19
CA SER A 4 16.86 -14.59 8.00
C SER A 4 15.47 -14.15 8.43
N GLN A 5 15.19 -12.84 8.36
CA GLN A 5 13.87 -12.28 8.62
C GLN A 5 13.09 -12.21 7.30
N GLU A 6 11.98 -12.92 7.22
CA GLU A 6 11.09 -12.93 6.06
C GLU A 6 9.81 -12.13 6.32
N PHE A 7 9.38 -11.36 5.33
CA PHE A 7 8.12 -10.63 5.34
C PHE A 7 7.29 -11.05 4.14
N HIS A 8 6.05 -11.45 4.39
CA HIS A 8 5.10 -11.82 3.35
C HIS A 8 4.18 -10.64 3.05
N ASP A 9 4.00 -10.35 1.77
CA ASP A 9 3.12 -9.31 1.28
C ASP A 9 2.25 -9.84 0.14
N VAL A 10 1.06 -9.28 -0.01
CA VAL A 10 0.12 -9.60 -1.08
C VAL A 10 -0.33 -8.30 -1.72
N PHE A 11 0.17 -8.03 -2.92
CA PHE A 11 -0.13 -6.82 -3.67
C PHE A 11 -0.93 -7.17 -4.92
N GLU A 12 -2.14 -6.64 -5.03
CA GLU A 12 -3.11 -6.94 -6.10
C GLU A 12 -3.31 -8.45 -6.37
N GLY A 13 -3.27 -9.27 -5.30
CA GLY A 13 -3.42 -10.72 -5.38
C GLY A 13 -2.12 -11.48 -5.75
N VAL A 14 -1.02 -10.78 -6.01
CA VAL A 14 0.30 -11.39 -6.21
C VAL A 14 1.03 -11.50 -4.89
N LYS A 15 1.45 -12.72 -4.52
CA LYS A 15 2.27 -12.96 -3.33
C LYS A 15 3.72 -12.57 -3.59
N VAL A 16 4.25 -11.70 -2.73
CA VAL A 16 5.65 -11.26 -2.73
C VAL A 16 6.26 -11.56 -1.36
N VAL A 17 7.52 -11.98 -1.32
CA VAL A 17 8.24 -12.25 -0.06
C VAL A 17 9.56 -11.50 -0.05
N TRP A 18 9.76 -10.67 0.96
CA TRP A 18 11.05 -10.04 1.27
C TRP A 18 11.82 -10.90 2.26
N SER A 19 13.13 -11.05 2.05
CA SER A 19 14.00 -11.76 2.98
C SER A 19 15.29 -10.99 3.20
N LEU A 20 15.62 -10.68 4.45
CA LEU A 20 16.88 -10.04 4.82
C LEU A 20 18.00 -11.07 4.77
N ARG A 21 18.99 -10.87 3.90
CA ARG A 21 20.18 -11.70 3.82
C ARG A 21 21.42 -10.89 4.19
N LYS A 22 22.12 -11.36 5.21
CA LYS A 22 23.43 -10.81 5.62
C LYS A 22 24.51 -11.61 4.90
N ILE A 23 25.34 -10.97 4.07
CA ILE A 23 26.63 -11.58 3.70
C ILE A 23 27.59 -11.26 4.84
N VAL A 24 27.92 -12.27 5.63
CA VAL A 24 29.13 -12.19 6.48
C VAL A 24 30.31 -12.31 5.53
N PRO A 25 31.13 -11.26 5.35
CA PRO A 25 32.26 -11.37 4.45
C PRO A 25 33.25 -12.37 5.03
N ASN A 26 33.52 -13.45 4.29
CA ASN A 26 34.54 -14.45 4.62
C ASN A 26 35.93 -13.85 4.38
N THR A 27 36.36 -12.93 5.24
CA THR A 27 37.69 -12.33 5.15
C THR A 27 38.64 -13.12 6.03
N ASN A 28 39.56 -13.88 5.42
CA ASN A 28 40.70 -14.51 6.10
C ASN A 28 41.77 -13.50 6.59
N SER A 29 41.40 -12.22 6.73
CA SER A 29 42.25 -11.15 7.24
C SER A 29 41.62 -10.56 8.50
N VAL A 30 42.35 -10.59 9.60
CA VAL A 30 41.98 -9.90 10.85
C VAL A 30 42.07 -8.39 10.61
N SER A 31 40.96 -7.76 10.23
CA SER A 31 40.87 -6.30 10.12
C SER A 31 40.46 -5.69 11.46
N PHE A 32 41.10 -4.59 11.84
CA PHE A 32 40.77 -3.82 13.05
C PHE A 32 39.50 -2.97 12.90
N TYR A 33 39.02 -2.80 11.66
CA TYR A 33 37.75 -2.15 11.35
C TYR A 33 36.64 -3.20 11.33
N PRO A 34 35.46 -2.92 11.94
CA PRO A 34 34.30 -3.78 11.77
C PRO A 34 33.97 -3.81 10.27
N ALA A 35 33.94 -5.01 9.71
CA ALA A 35 33.51 -5.17 8.33
C ALA A 35 32.10 -4.59 8.23
N ALA A 36 31.88 -3.65 7.31
CA ALA A 36 30.54 -3.12 7.09
C ALA A 36 29.63 -4.30 6.74
N ASP A 37 28.70 -4.61 7.65
CA ASP A 37 27.74 -5.70 7.48
C ASP A 37 26.86 -5.37 6.28
N LYS A 38 27.19 -5.96 5.12
CA LYS A 38 26.42 -5.77 3.90
C LYS A 38 25.19 -6.67 3.96
N SER A 39 24.09 -6.08 4.39
CA SER A 39 22.76 -6.67 4.32
C SER A 39 22.05 -6.23 3.04
N PHE A 40 21.43 -7.16 2.34
CA PHE A 40 20.57 -6.90 1.19
C PHE A 40 19.27 -7.67 1.37
N TYR A 41 18.20 -7.15 0.79
CA TYR A 41 16.92 -7.81 0.78
C TYR A 41 16.74 -8.57 -0.53
N LEU A 42 16.26 -9.81 -0.47
CA LEU A 42 15.84 -10.57 -1.65
C LEU A 42 14.33 -10.57 -1.75
N LEU A 43 13.86 -10.37 -2.97
CA LEU A 43 12.46 -10.45 -3.33
C LEU A 43 12.17 -11.78 -4.03
N LYS A 44 11.26 -12.58 -3.47
CA LYS A 44 10.82 -13.86 -4.04
C LYS A 44 9.38 -13.74 -4.52
N PHE A 45 9.20 -13.96 -5.82
CA PHE A 45 7.92 -13.92 -6.51
C PHE A 45 7.94 -14.87 -7.71
N HIS A 46 6.79 -15.16 -8.30
CA HIS A 46 6.71 -16.02 -9.48
C HIS A 46 7.25 -15.29 -10.73
N ARG A 47 8.10 -15.95 -11.53
CA ARG A 47 8.79 -15.32 -12.68
C ARG A 47 7.85 -14.60 -13.66
N SER A 48 6.63 -15.10 -13.84
CA SER A 48 5.62 -14.46 -14.70
C SER A 48 5.18 -13.07 -14.23
N HIS A 49 5.36 -12.75 -12.95
CA HIS A 49 5.04 -11.44 -12.39
C HIS A 49 6.26 -10.52 -12.35
N ARG A 50 7.38 -10.84 -13.00
CA ARG A 50 8.58 -9.99 -12.97
C ARG A 50 8.29 -8.56 -13.39
N ASP A 51 7.66 -8.38 -14.54
CA ASP A 51 7.40 -7.05 -15.06
C ASP A 51 6.43 -6.27 -14.15
N PHE A 52 5.46 -6.97 -13.56
CA PHE A 52 4.53 -6.41 -12.58
C PHE A 52 5.23 -6.00 -11.29
N VAL A 53 6.10 -6.86 -10.75
CA VAL A 53 6.81 -6.57 -9.50
C VAL A 53 7.79 -5.41 -9.69
N GLU A 54 8.55 -5.42 -10.79
CA GLU A 54 9.55 -4.39 -11.08
C GLU A 54 8.93 -3.01 -11.32
N LYS A 55 7.78 -2.95 -12.00
CA LYS A 55 7.17 -1.68 -12.43
C LYS A 55 5.98 -1.22 -11.60
N SER A 56 5.32 -2.10 -10.87
CA SER A 56 4.12 -1.77 -10.09
C SER A 56 4.40 -1.91 -8.61
N TYR A 57 4.79 -3.09 -8.15
CA TYR A 57 5.02 -3.33 -6.72
C TYR A 57 6.14 -2.47 -6.14
N LEU A 58 7.31 -2.43 -6.78
CA LEU A 58 8.42 -1.63 -6.27
C LEU A 58 8.12 -0.13 -6.29
N ASN A 59 7.43 0.36 -7.33
CA ASN A 59 7.00 1.75 -7.38
C ASN A 59 6.01 2.07 -6.27
N HIS A 60 5.04 1.19 -6.02
CA HIS A 60 4.10 1.33 -4.92
C HIS A 60 4.78 1.41 -3.55
N VAL A 61 5.73 0.51 -3.28
CA VAL A 61 6.50 0.50 -2.03
C VAL A 61 7.31 1.78 -1.87
N LEU A 62 7.95 2.25 -2.95
CA LEU A 62 8.70 3.51 -2.92
C LEU A 62 7.77 4.70 -2.67
N GLU A 63 6.64 4.80 -3.37
CA GLU A 63 5.67 5.88 -3.19
C GLU A 63 5.06 5.89 -1.78
N GLN A 64 4.78 4.72 -1.20
CA GLN A 64 4.26 4.62 0.18
C GLN A 64 5.29 5.08 1.23
N GLU A 65 6.55 4.67 1.10
CA GLU A 65 7.60 4.97 2.07
C GLU A 65 8.15 6.40 1.91
N THR A 66 8.34 6.84 0.67
CA THR A 66 8.81 8.17 0.32
C THR A 66 7.65 8.93 -0.31
N ASN A 67 6.72 9.46 0.49
CA ASN A 67 5.64 10.37 0.06
C ASN A 67 6.22 11.71 -0.48
N MET A 68 7.15 11.62 -1.41
CA MET A 68 7.92 12.65 -2.07
C MET A 68 8.19 12.19 -3.49
N THR A 69 8.02 13.10 -4.44
CA THR A 69 8.35 12.79 -5.83
C THR A 69 9.87 12.80 -6.04
N PRO A 70 10.39 12.08 -7.04
CA PRO A 70 11.79 12.20 -7.44
C PRO A 70 12.23 13.64 -7.73
N ALA A 71 11.31 14.51 -8.16
CA ALA A 71 11.56 15.93 -8.36
C ALA A 71 11.73 16.67 -7.01
N ASP A 72 10.92 16.37 -6.01
CA ASP A 72 11.07 16.92 -4.65
C ASP A 72 12.39 16.50 -4.01
N VAL A 73 12.81 15.24 -4.24
CA VAL A 73 14.12 14.74 -3.78
C VAL A 73 15.25 15.52 -4.46
N ALA A 74 15.17 15.73 -5.78
CA ALA A 74 16.15 16.51 -6.51
C ALA A 74 16.18 17.97 -6.06
N GLU A 75 15.02 18.61 -5.82
CA GLU A 75 14.94 20.00 -5.36
C GLU A 75 15.59 20.20 -3.99
N ASN A 76 15.45 19.21 -3.09
CA ASN A 76 16.09 19.25 -1.78
C ASN A 76 17.61 19.01 -1.85
N LEU A 77 18.08 18.25 -2.84
CA LEU A 77 19.51 17.99 -3.07
C LEU A 77 20.19 19.10 -3.88
N MET A 78 19.44 19.95 -4.59
CA MET A 78 20.00 21.07 -5.31
C MET A 78 20.38 22.21 -4.34
N PRO A 79 21.61 22.73 -4.39
CA PRO A 79 21.99 23.89 -3.60
C PRO A 79 21.16 25.10 -4.05
N LYS A 80 20.47 25.73 -3.10
CA LYS A 80 19.61 26.90 -3.33
C LYS A 80 20.40 28.21 -3.26
N VAL A 81 21.63 28.21 -2.73
CA VAL A 81 22.55 29.36 -2.78
C VAL A 81 23.93 28.95 -3.30
N ALA A 82 24.66 29.89 -3.91
CA ALA A 82 25.89 29.65 -4.68
C ALA A 82 27.04 28.97 -3.90
N ASN A 83 26.94 28.90 -2.57
CA ASN A 83 27.93 28.28 -1.68
C ASN A 83 27.27 27.40 -0.59
N GLU A 84 26.08 26.84 -0.85
CA GLU A 84 25.42 25.93 0.10
C GLU A 84 26.23 24.63 0.22
N ASP A 85 26.53 24.22 1.45
CA ASP A 85 27.27 22.99 1.72
C ASP A 85 26.39 21.76 1.48
N VAL A 86 27.02 20.64 1.10
CA VAL A 86 26.35 19.36 0.86
C VAL A 86 25.62 18.90 2.12
N GLU A 87 26.21 19.15 3.29
CA GLU A 87 25.60 18.83 4.59
C GLU A 87 24.25 19.56 4.77
N THR A 88 24.19 20.84 4.43
CA THR A 88 22.95 21.63 4.48
C THR A 88 21.87 21.09 3.52
N SER A 89 22.24 20.71 2.30
CA SER A 89 21.29 20.09 1.36
C SER A 89 20.75 18.75 1.86
N LEU A 90 21.60 17.93 2.48
CA LEU A 90 21.18 16.67 3.08
C LEU A 90 20.31 16.86 4.32
N GLU A 91 20.62 17.82 5.19
CA GLU A 91 19.79 18.16 6.35
C GLU A 91 18.37 18.54 5.94
N ARG A 92 18.23 19.35 4.88
CA ARG A 92 16.93 19.75 4.34
C ARG A 92 16.15 18.58 3.79
N LEU A 93 16.79 17.67 3.06
CA LEU A 93 16.16 16.44 2.59
C LEU A 93 15.67 15.58 3.77
N ILE A 94 16.50 15.39 4.80
CA ILE A 94 16.13 14.63 6.00
C ILE A 94 14.93 15.26 6.72
N GLN A 95 14.92 16.58 6.88
CA GLN A 95 13.80 17.30 7.47
C GLN A 95 12.52 17.10 6.66
N ALA A 96 12.59 17.29 5.35
CA ALA A 96 11.44 17.16 4.48
C ALA A 96 10.89 15.71 4.48
N LEU A 97 11.76 14.69 4.50
CA LEU A 97 11.34 13.28 4.59
C LEU A 97 10.63 12.98 5.93
N ARG A 98 11.12 13.56 7.03
CA ARG A 98 10.47 13.42 8.35
C ARG A 98 9.09 14.09 8.39
N THR A 99 8.97 15.30 7.86
CA THR A 99 7.69 16.01 7.81
C THR A 99 6.70 15.30 6.90
N SER A 100 7.13 14.82 5.74
CA SER A 100 6.30 14.06 4.81
C SER A 100 5.75 12.77 5.45
N LYS A 101 6.57 12.05 6.23
CA LYS A 101 6.12 10.87 6.99
C LYS A 101 5.10 11.22 8.08
N GLU A 102 5.32 12.30 8.82
CA GLU A 102 4.39 12.75 9.87
C GLU A 102 3.05 13.24 9.28
N ASP A 103 3.08 13.94 8.14
CA ASP A 103 1.89 14.42 7.44
C ASP A 103 1.09 13.28 6.83
N ALA A 104 1.75 12.23 6.31
CA ALA A 104 1.08 11.01 5.86
C ALA A 104 0.32 10.32 7.01
N GLU A 105 0.94 10.21 8.19
CA GLU A 105 0.30 9.65 9.39
C GLU A 105 -0.87 10.52 9.88
N LYS A 106 -0.74 11.85 9.85
CA LYS A 106 -1.83 12.78 10.21
C LYS A 106 -2.98 12.74 9.20
N LYS A 107 -2.68 12.63 7.90
CA LYS A 107 -3.69 12.50 6.84
C LYS A 107 -4.44 11.18 6.96
N ALA A 108 -3.74 10.06 7.22
CA ALA A 108 -4.36 8.76 7.44
C ALA A 108 -5.30 8.75 8.67
N LYS A 109 -4.92 9.42 9.76
CA LYS A 109 -5.78 9.57 10.95
C LYS A 109 -7.00 10.45 10.68
N LYS A 110 -6.83 11.59 10.02
CA LYS A 110 -7.95 12.50 9.68
C LYS A 110 -8.92 11.91 8.66
N GLU A 111 -8.44 11.16 7.66
CA GLU A 111 -9.30 10.48 6.68
C GLU A 111 -10.08 9.30 7.27
N ALA A 112 -9.52 8.61 8.28
CA ALA A 112 -10.24 7.57 9.03
C ALA A 112 -11.35 8.17 9.92
N GLU A 113 -11.10 9.31 10.55
CA GLU A 113 -12.07 10.02 11.40
C GLU A 113 -13.25 10.57 10.56
N MET A 114 -12.98 11.18 9.39
CA MET A 114 -14.02 11.67 8.47
C MET A 114 -14.85 10.58 7.78
N LYS A 115 -14.39 9.32 7.73
CA LYS A 115 -15.22 8.20 7.22
C LYS A 115 -16.18 7.65 8.27
N SER A 116 -15.89 7.81 9.55
CA SER A 116 -16.76 7.32 10.64
C SER A 116 -18.02 8.17 10.88
N GLU A 117 -18.06 9.43 10.43
CA GLU A 117 -19.23 10.31 10.57
C GLU A 117 -20.26 10.20 9.43
N LYS A 118 -20.01 9.40 8.37
CA LYS A 118 -20.91 9.33 7.18
C LYS A 118 -21.88 8.14 7.17
N GLU A 119 -21.77 7.19 8.10
CA GLU A 119 -22.61 5.97 8.11
C GLU A 119 -23.83 6.02 9.05
N GLU A 120 -24.00 7.03 9.90
CA GLU A 120 -25.15 7.14 10.82
C GLU A 120 -26.29 7.99 10.22
N GLY A 121 -26.84 7.56 9.08
CA GLY A 121 -27.91 8.32 8.42
C GLY A 121 -28.67 7.58 7.32
N THR A 122 -28.97 6.29 7.47
CA THR A 122 -29.89 5.56 6.57
C THR A 122 -30.62 4.41 7.27
N ILE A 123 -31.42 4.69 8.31
CA ILE A 123 -32.49 3.79 8.75
C ILE A 123 -33.67 4.68 9.20
N GLU A 124 -34.90 4.29 8.84
CA GLU A 124 -36.20 5.00 8.95
C GLU A 124 -36.47 5.88 7.71
N GLU A 125 -37.34 5.52 6.77
CA GLU A 125 -38.75 5.12 6.90
C GLU A 125 -39.13 4.04 5.86
N ASP A 126 -39.47 2.83 6.31
CA ASP A 126 -40.36 1.89 5.61
C ASP A 126 -41.64 1.82 6.44
N SER A 127 -42.64 2.64 6.11
CA SER A 127 -44.04 2.29 6.41
C SER A 127 -45.05 3.14 5.63
N SER A 128 -45.99 2.41 5.01
CA SER A 128 -47.38 2.77 4.69
C SER A 128 -47.77 3.44 3.35
N LYS A 129 -48.53 2.60 2.61
CA LYS A 129 -49.71 2.85 1.76
C LYS A 129 -49.51 3.10 0.26
N GLU A 130 -49.98 2.15 -0.54
CA GLU A 130 -51.19 2.32 -1.36
C GLU A 130 -51.81 0.95 -1.73
N ASP A 131 -53.14 0.89 -1.60
CA ASP A 131 -54.05 -0.26 -1.71
C ASP A 131 -55.04 -0.02 -2.87
N ALA A 132 -55.60 -1.09 -3.45
CA ALA A 132 -56.80 -1.18 -4.33
C ALA A 132 -56.62 -0.80 -5.83
N GLU A 133 -57.14 -1.46 -6.87
CA GLU A 133 -58.11 -2.54 -7.16
C GLU A 133 -57.59 -3.33 -8.41
N ASP A 134 -57.99 -4.55 -8.80
CA ASP A 134 -59.36 -4.99 -9.09
C ASP A 134 -59.43 -6.51 -9.36
N LYS A 135 -60.57 -7.12 -9.02
CA LYS A 135 -60.89 -8.56 -8.99
C LYS A 135 -61.96 -8.87 -10.05
N LYS A 136 -61.80 -9.89 -10.92
CA LYS A 136 -62.96 -10.66 -11.46
C LYS A 136 -62.66 -12.03 -12.12
N LEU A 137 -63.06 -13.10 -11.42
CA LEU A 137 -63.84 -14.32 -11.79
C LEU A 137 -63.44 -15.15 -13.03
N GLU A 138 -62.98 -16.41 -12.88
CA GLU A 138 -63.75 -17.68 -12.75
C GLU A 138 -64.60 -18.06 -13.99
N GLU A 139 -64.25 -19.14 -14.70
CA GLU A 139 -65.12 -20.31 -14.94
C GLU A 139 -64.34 -21.51 -15.54
N GLU A 140 -64.70 -22.71 -15.08
CA GLU A 140 -64.25 -24.03 -15.54
C GLU A 140 -64.72 -24.37 -16.97
N GLU A 141 -63.96 -25.17 -17.72
CA GLU A 141 -64.36 -26.55 -18.10
C GLU A 141 -63.37 -27.22 -19.07
N ASN A 142 -62.95 -28.42 -18.66
CA ASN A 142 -62.76 -29.65 -19.43
C ASN A 142 -62.16 -29.63 -20.85
N ALA A 143 -60.98 -30.23 -20.98
CA ALA A 143 -60.77 -31.29 -21.97
C ALA A 143 -59.77 -32.36 -21.46
N ASN A 144 -60.36 -33.47 -21.03
CA ASN A 144 -59.80 -34.79 -20.81
C ASN A 144 -58.83 -35.27 -21.92
N GLY A 145 -57.79 -36.01 -21.52
CA GLY A 145 -57.26 -37.14 -22.29
C GLY A 145 -55.75 -37.37 -22.18
N LYS A 146 -55.31 -38.25 -21.25
CA LYS A 146 -54.76 -39.60 -21.54
C LYS A 146 -54.05 -40.25 -20.33
N SER A 147 -54.79 -41.05 -19.56
CA SER A 147 -54.47 -42.45 -19.21
C SER A 147 -55.67 -43.10 -18.55
#